data_AF-A0A1Q9LKM7-F1
#
_entry.id   AF-A0A1Q9LKM7-F1
#
_cell.length_a   1.000
_cell.length_b   1.000
_cell.length_c   1.000
_cell.angle_alpha   90.00
_cell.angle_beta   90.00
_cell.angle_gamma   90.00
#
_symmetry.space_group_name_H-M   'P 1'
#
loop_
_entity.id
_entity.type
_entity.pdbx_description
1 polymer ?
#
loop_
_entity_poly.entity_id
_entity_poly.type
_entity_poly.pdbx_seq_one_letter_code
_entity_poly.pdbx_strand_id
1 'polypeptide(L)'
;MALSRLAREFAAEIKHHDWSDAPFRFDRAGHDRATDTNRGNQVLTPDETRGVQTNVMWVVAQVLRHADPNLDVYEFAEACGIPTHTNSGARNRGIEYGLRWASHADGTVTRPGTHEPPFE
;
A
#
# COMPACT_ATOMS: atom_id res chain seq x y z
N MET A 1 15.40 4.41 7.16
CA MET A 1 15.73 5.82 6.84
C MET A 1 14.42 6.55 7.00
N ALA A 2 14.34 7.62 7.79
CA ALA A 2 13.03 8.23 8.05
C ALA A 2 12.28 8.54 6.75
N LEU A 3 11.07 7.99 6.62
CA LEU A 3 10.18 8.22 5.47
C LEU A 3 10.10 9.71 5.12
N SER A 4 10.10 10.03 3.82
CA SER A 4 9.87 11.41 3.36
C SER A 4 8.53 11.94 3.86
N ARG A 5 8.35 13.27 3.93
CA ARG A 5 7.07 13.87 4.35
C ARG A 5 5.89 13.31 3.54
N LEU A 6 6.06 13.25 2.21
CA LEU A 6 5.04 12.76 1.30
C LEU A 6 4.71 11.27 1.54
N ALA A 7 5.75 10.44 1.74
CA ALA A 7 5.54 9.03 2.09
C ALA A 7 4.80 8.87 3.42
N ARG A 8 5.11 9.67 4.44
CA ARG A 8 4.39 9.61 5.73
C ARG A 8 2.92 10.02 5.60
N GLU A 9 2.65 11.08 4.83
CA GLU A 9 1.28 11.56 4.62
C GLU A 9 0.44 10.54 3.85
N PHE A 10 0.99 9.94 2.79
CA PHE A 10 0.32 8.84 2.10
C PHE A 10 0.08 7.63 3.01
N ALA A 11 1.09 7.24 3.80
CA ALA A 11 0.95 6.12 4.72
C ALA A 11 -0.12 6.37 5.79
N ALA A 12 -0.19 7.59 6.33
CA ALA A 12 -1.20 7.97 7.30
C ALA A 12 -2.61 7.90 6.72
N GLU A 13 -2.81 8.39 5.49
CA GLU A 13 -4.10 8.30 4.79
C GLU A 13 -4.48 6.84 4.54
N ILE A 14 -3.55 6.02 4.01
CA ILE A 14 -3.79 4.59 3.77
C ILE A 14 -4.15 3.85 5.06
N LYS A 15 -3.50 4.20 6.18
CA LYS A 15 -3.76 3.56 7.47
C LYS A 15 -5.13 3.92 8.04
N HIS A 16 -5.58 5.16 7.84
CA HIS A 16 -6.81 5.67 8.44
C HIS A 16 -8.07 5.37 7.62
N HIS A 17 -7.92 5.12 6.32
CA HIS A 17 -9.02 4.79 5.43
C HIS A 17 -9.73 3.47 5.81
N ASP A 18 -11.06 3.45 5.77
CA ASP A 18 -11.84 2.21 5.96
C ASP A 18 -11.87 1.41 4.66
N TRP A 19 -11.03 0.38 4.58
CA TRP A 19 -10.94 -0.49 3.41
C TRP A 19 -12.06 -1.53 3.34
N SER A 20 -12.84 -1.73 4.40
CA SER A 20 -13.76 -2.87 4.50
C SER A 20 -14.96 -2.76 3.58
N ASP A 21 -15.38 -1.56 3.20
CA ASP A 21 -16.47 -1.33 2.25
C ASP A 21 -16.06 -0.51 1.02
N ALA A 22 -14.76 -0.18 0.91
CA ALA A 22 -14.20 0.62 -0.19
C ALA A 22 -14.60 0.15 -1.60
N PRO A 23 -14.66 -1.16 -1.93
CA PRO A 23 -15.09 -1.59 -3.28
C PRO A 23 -16.57 -1.32 -3.59
N PHE A 24 -17.39 -1.13 -2.56
CA PHE A 24 -18.84 -0.98 -2.70
C PHE A 24 -19.30 0.47 -2.52
N ARG A 25 -18.39 1.39 -2.12
CA ARG A 25 -18.68 2.79 -1.84
C ARG A 25 -17.83 3.71 -2.71
N PHE A 26 -18.46 4.29 -3.73
CA PHE A 26 -17.81 5.26 -4.62
C PHE A 26 -17.77 6.68 -4.03
N ASP A 27 -18.71 7.02 -3.13
CA ASP A 27 -18.77 8.27 -2.40
C ASP A 27 -18.48 8.06 -0.90
N ARG A 28 -17.93 9.08 -0.23
CA ARG A 28 -17.64 9.10 1.23
C ARG A 28 -16.53 8.15 1.70
N ALA A 29 -15.55 7.90 0.84
CA ALA A 29 -14.30 7.19 1.15
C ALA A 29 -13.56 7.70 2.42
N GLY A 30 -13.82 8.92 2.89
CA GLY A 30 -13.24 9.47 4.12
C GLY A 30 -14.09 9.29 5.38
N HIS A 31 -15.20 8.55 5.33
CA HIS A 31 -16.08 8.36 6.49
C HIS A 31 -15.71 7.09 7.24
N ASP A 32 -15.60 7.19 8.56
CA ASP A 32 -15.49 6.03 9.43
C ASP A 32 -16.86 5.36 9.57
N ARG A 33 -16.95 4.08 9.16
CA ARG A 33 -18.15 3.26 9.26
C ARG A 33 -18.69 3.13 10.68
N ALA A 34 -17.85 3.22 11.70
CA ALA A 34 -18.29 3.24 13.10
C ALA A 34 -19.21 4.44 13.40
N THR A 35 -19.07 5.52 12.63
CA THR A 35 -19.81 6.78 12.80
C THR A 35 -20.83 7.05 11.68
N ASP A 36 -20.83 6.24 10.62
CA ASP A 36 -21.71 6.43 9.47
C ASP A 36 -23.12 5.86 9.70
N THR A 37 -24.12 6.73 9.62
CA THR A 37 -25.54 6.38 9.77
C THR A 37 -26.14 5.69 8.54
N ASN A 38 -25.47 5.75 7.37
CA ASN A 38 -25.95 5.15 6.13
C ASN A 38 -24.93 4.16 5.53
N ARG A 39 -24.46 3.23 6.38
CA ARG A 39 -23.53 2.16 6.00
C ARG A 39 -24.19 1.11 5.10
N GLY A 40 -23.50 0.75 4.01
CA GLY A 40 -23.94 -0.34 3.12
C GLY A 40 -23.92 -1.71 3.81
N ASN A 41 -24.77 -2.64 3.37
CA ASN A 41 -24.89 -3.97 3.98
C ASN A 41 -23.74 -4.92 3.62
N GLN A 42 -23.00 -4.64 2.56
CA GLN A 42 -21.89 -5.48 2.10
C GLN A 42 -20.56 -4.94 2.63
N VAL A 43 -19.76 -5.84 3.19
CA VAL A 43 -18.39 -5.58 3.67
C VAL A 43 -17.50 -6.74 3.27
N LEU A 44 -16.24 -6.43 3.03
CA LEU A 44 -15.16 -7.38 2.89
C LEU A 44 -14.88 -8.07 4.23
N THR A 45 -14.41 -9.31 4.15
CA THR A 45 -13.79 -9.98 5.28
C THR A 45 -12.48 -9.27 5.69
N PRO A 46 -11.95 -9.51 6.89
CA PRO A 46 -10.69 -8.90 7.32
C PRO A 46 -9.50 -9.20 6.39
N ASP A 47 -9.45 -10.39 5.79
CA ASP A 47 -8.38 -10.77 4.87
C ASP A 47 -8.52 -10.08 3.51
N GLU A 48 -9.74 -9.97 2.99
CA GLU A 48 -10.01 -9.20 1.76
C GLU A 48 -9.72 -7.71 1.97
N THR A 49 -10.13 -7.15 3.11
CA THR A 49 -9.86 -5.77 3.53
C THR A 49 -8.35 -5.49 3.54
N ARG A 50 -7.57 -6.40 4.15
CA ARG A 50 -6.11 -6.33 4.16
C ARG A 50 -5.53 -6.45 2.75
N GLY A 51 -6.11 -7.30 1.91
CA GLY A 51 -5.72 -7.44 0.50
C GLY A 51 -5.85 -6.12 -0.26
N VAL A 52 -6.99 -5.42 -0.12
CA VAL A 52 -7.21 -4.10 -0.74
C VAL A 52 -6.21 -3.07 -0.22
N GLN A 53 -6.07 -2.96 1.11
CA GLN A 53 -5.11 -2.05 1.73
C GLN A 53 -3.68 -2.29 1.22
N THR A 54 -3.26 -3.56 1.13
CA THR A 54 -1.93 -3.94 0.66
C THR A 54 -1.74 -3.60 -0.82
N ASN A 55 -2.76 -3.84 -1.66
CA ASN A 55 -2.71 -3.49 -3.07
C ASN A 55 -2.55 -1.97 -3.28
N VAL A 56 -3.28 -1.15 -2.52
CA VAL A 56 -3.14 0.30 -2.59
C VAL A 56 -1.75 0.75 -2.12
N MET A 57 -1.26 0.17 -1.02
CA MET A 57 0.11 0.43 -0.57
C MET A 57 1.14 0.12 -1.67
N TRP A 58 1.03 -1.01 -2.38
CA TRP A 58 1.95 -1.33 -3.48
C TRP A 58 1.88 -0.30 -4.62
N VAL A 59 0.68 0.14 -5.00
CA VAL A 59 0.53 1.15 -6.06
C VAL A 59 1.23 2.45 -5.67
N VAL A 60 1.04 2.91 -4.43
CA VAL A 60 1.66 4.15 -3.94
C VAL A 60 3.17 3.97 -3.76
N ALA A 61 3.62 2.84 -3.20
CA ALA A 61 5.02 2.50 -3.03
C ALA A 61 5.77 2.45 -4.36
N GLN A 62 5.14 1.94 -5.44
CA GLN A 62 5.72 1.96 -6.79
C GLN A 62 6.05 3.39 -7.24
N VAL A 63 5.11 4.32 -7.04
CA VAL A 63 5.30 5.73 -7.44
C VAL A 63 6.34 6.41 -6.57
N LEU A 64 6.25 6.24 -5.26
CA LEU A 64 7.19 6.84 -4.31
C LEU A 64 8.61 6.32 -4.53
N ARG A 65 8.78 5.01 -4.76
CA ARG A 65 10.09 4.41 -5.01
C ARG A 65 10.66 4.78 -6.37
N HIS A 66 9.82 5.00 -7.37
CA HIS A 66 10.28 5.55 -8.64
C HIS A 66 10.82 6.98 -8.48
N ALA A 67 10.17 7.81 -7.65
CA ALA A 67 10.62 9.16 -7.35
C ALA A 67 11.82 9.21 -6.40
N ASP A 68 11.90 8.26 -5.47
CA ASP A 68 12.99 8.09 -4.50
C ASP A 68 13.42 6.61 -4.44
N PRO A 69 14.46 6.22 -5.22
CA PRO A 69 14.96 4.85 -5.24
C PRO A 69 15.41 4.30 -3.87
N ASN A 70 15.67 5.18 -2.89
CA ASN A 70 16.11 4.81 -1.56
C ASN A 70 14.97 4.55 -0.57
N LEU A 71 13.71 4.68 -0.99
CA LEU A 71 12.54 4.43 -0.13
C LEU A 71 12.61 3.03 0.49
N ASP A 72 12.58 2.94 1.82
CA ASP A 72 12.39 1.65 2.51
C ASP A 72 10.91 1.25 2.44
N VAL A 73 10.62 0.25 1.61
CA VAL A 73 9.26 -0.22 1.34
C VAL A 73 8.66 -0.91 2.56
N TYR A 74 9.47 -1.52 3.41
CA TYR A 74 8.96 -2.14 4.63
C TYR A 74 8.63 -1.09 5.69
N GLU A 75 9.49 -0.07 5.87
CA GLU A 75 9.19 1.07 6.75
C GLU A 75 7.89 1.76 6.30
N PHE A 76 7.70 1.92 4.98
CA PHE A 76 6.46 2.47 4.41
C PHE A 76 5.25 1.56 4.66
N ALA A 77 5.39 0.24 4.48
CA ALA A 77 4.30 -0.72 4.74
C ALA A 77 3.87 -0.73 6.22
N GLU A 78 4.81 -0.67 7.16
CA GLU A 78 4.49 -0.55 8.59
C GLU A 78 3.75 0.75 8.91
N ALA A 79 4.18 1.86 8.31
CA ALA A 79 3.50 3.14 8.45
C ALA A 79 2.07 3.10 7.90
N CYS A 80 1.82 2.32 6.83
CA CYS A 80 0.48 2.07 6.28
C CYS A 80 -0.38 1.14 7.18
N GLY A 81 0.18 0.56 8.24
CA GLY A 81 -0.50 -0.39 9.12
C GLY A 81 -0.50 -1.84 8.60
N ILE A 82 0.36 -2.17 7.63
CA ILE A 82 0.45 -3.51 7.05
C ILE A 82 1.51 -4.33 7.79
N PRO A 83 1.21 -5.57 8.20
CA PRO A 83 2.19 -6.46 8.82
C PRO A 83 3.35 -6.82 7.88
N THR A 84 4.56 -6.47 8.29
CA THR A 84 5.83 -6.75 7.57
C THR A 84 6.47 -8.07 7.97
N HIS A 85 5.89 -8.78 8.92
CA HIS A 85 6.37 -10.06 9.42
C HIS A 85 5.24 -11.08 9.40
N THR A 86 5.60 -12.34 9.13
CA THR A 86 4.70 -13.49 9.22
C THR A 86 4.44 -13.85 10.69
N ASN A 87 3.46 -14.72 10.94
CA ASN A 87 3.20 -15.26 12.28
C ASN A 87 4.40 -16.05 12.86
N SER A 88 5.32 -16.51 12.02
CA SER A 88 6.59 -17.15 12.44
C SER A 88 7.71 -16.14 12.72
N GLY A 89 7.45 -14.83 12.62
CA GLY A 89 8.43 -13.77 12.80
C GLY A 89 9.37 -13.56 11.61
N ALA A 90 9.20 -14.31 10.52
CA ALA A 90 9.98 -14.09 9.30
C ALA A 90 9.50 -12.85 8.56
N ARG A 91 10.40 -12.15 7.86
CA ARG A 91 10.02 -10.99 7.05
C ARG A 91 9.06 -11.41 5.93
N ASN A 92 7.96 -10.68 5.79
CA ASN A 92 6.96 -10.91 4.76
C ASN A 92 7.46 -10.40 3.40
N ARG A 93 8.07 -11.29 2.62
CA ARG A 93 8.58 -10.97 1.27
C ARG A 93 7.49 -10.53 0.29
N GLY A 94 6.21 -10.80 0.60
CA GLY A 94 5.08 -10.31 -0.19
C GLY A 94 5.11 -8.79 -0.35
N ILE A 95 5.63 -8.05 0.64
CA ILE A 95 5.76 -6.59 0.59
C ILE A 95 6.59 -6.13 -0.62
N GLU A 96 7.72 -6.79 -0.91
CA GLU A 96 8.56 -6.47 -2.06
C GLU A 96 8.04 -7.06 -3.37
N TYR A 97 7.42 -8.25 -3.32
CA TYR A 97 6.94 -8.94 -4.52
C TYR A 97 5.76 -8.26 -5.21
N GLY A 98 5.04 -7.38 -4.52
CA GLY A 98 3.99 -6.57 -5.16
C GLY A 98 4.52 -5.39 -5.99
N LEU A 99 5.80 -5.05 -5.87
CA LEU A 99 6.41 -4.00 -6.69
C LEU A 99 6.91 -4.56 -8.02
N ARG A 100 6.81 -3.74 -9.06
CA ARG A 100 7.38 -4.03 -10.37
C ARG A 100 8.82 -3.52 -10.41
N TRP A 101 9.76 -4.42 -10.22
CA TRP A 101 11.18 -4.13 -10.23
C TRP A 101 11.69 -4.04 -11.67
N ALA A 102 12.47 -3.00 -11.97
CA ALA A 102 13.24 -2.93 -13.21
C ALA A 102 14.56 -3.69 -13.03
N SER A 103 15.20 -3.51 -11.87
CA SER A 103 16.36 -4.27 -11.46
C SER A 103 16.37 -4.41 -9.93
N HIS A 104 16.51 -5.65 -9.46
CA HIS A 104 16.65 -5.92 -8.03
C HIS A 104 18.04 -5.53 -7.51
N ALA A 105 19.04 -5.47 -8.39
CA ALA A 105 20.44 -5.22 -8.02
C ALA A 105 20.68 -3.75 -7.64
N ASP A 106 20.04 -2.82 -8.35
CA ASP A 106 20.11 -1.38 -8.10
C ASP A 106 18.92 -0.85 -7.29
N GLY A 107 17.95 -1.72 -6.97
CA GLY A 107 16.76 -1.37 -6.21
C GLY A 107 15.80 -0.45 -6.97
N THR A 108 15.89 -0.39 -8.31
CA THR A 108 15.04 0.44 -9.16
C THR A 108 13.76 -0.28 -9.56
N VAL A 109 12.69 0.49 -9.63
CA VAL A 109 11.35 0.02 -10.02
C VAL A 109 10.95 0.57 -11.38
N THR A 110 10.06 -0.12 -12.08
CA THR A 110 9.56 0.35 -13.38
C THR A 110 8.84 1.69 -13.26
N ARG A 111 8.80 2.43 -14.36
CA ARG A 111 8.08 3.71 -14.43
C ARG A 111 6.59 3.50 -14.09
N PRO A 112 5.98 4.37 -13.27
CA PRO A 112 4.55 4.30 -13.01
C PRO A 112 3.72 4.32 -14.29
N GLY A 113 2.70 3.47 -14.35
CA GLY A 113 1.84 3.30 -15.53
C GLY A 113 2.42 2.40 -16.64
N THR A 114 3.65 1.89 -16.51
CA THR A 114 4.23 0.93 -17.46
C THR A 114 4.41 -0.45 -16.85
N HIS A 115 4.35 -1.48 -17.70
CA HIS A 115 4.67 -2.87 -17.34
C HIS A 115 6.10 -3.27 -17.69
N GLU A 116 6.80 -2.49 -18.53
CA GLU A 116 8.15 -2.80 -18.98
C GLU A 116 9.20 -1.98 -18.20
N PRO A 117 10.40 -2.53 -17.95
CA PRO A 117 11.57 -1.74 -17.62
C PRO A 117 11.89 -0.78 -18.79
N PRO A 118 12.48 0.41 -18.54
CA PRO A 118 12.94 1.24 -19.63
C PRO A 118 13.93 0.42 -20.47
N PHE A 119 13.67 0.34 -21.78
CA PHE A 119 14.45 -0.44 -22.75
C PHE A 119 15.96 -0.24 -22.58
N GLU A 120 16.71 -1.36 -22.67
CA GLU A 120 18.18 -1.37 -22.84
C GLU A 120 18.61 -0.66 -24.14
#